data_AF-A0A8C5KU10-F1
#
_entry.id   AF-A0A8C5KU10-F1
#
_cell.length_a   1.000
_cell.length_b   1.000
_cell.length_c   1.000
_cell.angle_alpha   90.00
_cell.angle_beta   90.00
_cell.angle_gamma   90.00
#
_symmetry.space_group_name_H-M   'P 1'
#
loop_
_entity.id
_entity.type
_entity.pdbx_description
1 polymer ?
#
loop_
_entity_poly.entity_id
_entity_poly.type
_entity_poly.pdbx_seq_one_letter_code
_entity_poly.pdbx_strand_id
1 'polypeptide(L)' 'NIGDRCSHHTECLSACCLLDLDRRGAFCSSKAGRGMSCLPQTRAAINFICPCRMGLTCTSKDMICPRRCHLI' A
#
# COMPACT_ATOMS: atom_id res chain seq x y z
N ASN A 1 4.26 -13.38 3.79
CA ASN A 1 2.89 -13.93 3.82
C ASN A 1 1.85 -12.84 3.82
N ILE A 2 0.62 -13.12 3.40
CA ILE A 2 -0.51 -12.20 3.47
C ILE A 2 -1.38 -12.61 4.66
N GLY A 3 -1.88 -11.64 5.42
CA GLY A 3 -2.75 -11.87 6.59
C GLY A 3 -2.02 -12.05 7.92
N ASP A 4 -0.71 -12.32 7.90
CA ASP A 4 0.16 -12.40 9.09
C ASP A 4 0.27 -11.03 9.78
N ARG A 5 0.32 -11.01 11.11
CA ARG A 5 0.57 -9.79 11.87
C ARG A 5 1.99 -9.30 11.59
N CYS A 6 2.15 -7.99 11.49
CA CYS A 6 3.45 -7.36 11.26
C CYS A 6 3.57 -6.06 12.07
N SER A 7 4.81 -5.64 12.33
CA SER A 7 5.12 -4.33 12.92
C SER A 7 5.91 -3.43 11.96
N HIS A 8 6.58 -4.05 10.99
CA HIS A 8 7.40 -3.41 9.98
C HIS A 8 7.18 -4.05 8.60
N HIS A 9 7.12 -3.23 7.56
CA HIS A 9 6.87 -3.68 6.19
C HIS A 9 7.90 -4.71 5.68
N THR A 10 9.13 -4.72 6.23
CA THR A 10 10.19 -5.68 5.86
C THR A 10 9.90 -7.11 6.33
N GLU A 11 8.99 -7.30 7.28
CA GLU A 11 8.52 -8.64 7.70
C GLU A 11 7.64 -9.28 6.62
N CYS A 12 7.08 -8.47 5.71
CA CYS A 12 6.16 -8.91 4.69
C CYS A 12 6.87 -9.16 3.36
N LEU A 13 6.66 -10.33 2.75
CA LEU A 13 7.13 -10.62 1.38
C LEU A 13 6.64 -9.60 0.34
N SER A 14 5.45 -9.03 0.56
CA SER A 14 4.88 -7.97 -0.27
C SER A 14 5.46 -6.58 0.02
N ALA A 15 6.33 -6.44 1.02
CA ALA A 15 6.82 -5.17 1.55
C ALA A 15 5.69 -4.18 1.92
N CYS A 16 4.53 -4.69 2.37
CA CYS A 16 3.43 -3.86 2.87
C CYS A 16 2.87 -4.44 4.17
N CYS A 17 2.94 -3.65 5.25
CA CYS A 17 2.31 -3.93 6.52
C CYS A 17 1.13 -2.98 6.73
N LEU A 18 -0.09 -3.41 6.40
CA LEU A 18 -1.27 -2.55 6.33
C LEU A 18 -1.96 -2.44 7.69
N LEU A 19 -2.25 -1.21 8.12
CA LEU A 19 -3.11 -0.96 9.28
C LEU A 19 -4.55 -1.40 8.97
N ASP A 20 -5.08 -2.29 9.79
CA ASP A 20 -6.45 -2.81 9.74
C ASP A 20 -7.16 -2.38 11.03
N LEU A 21 -8.09 -1.42 10.90
CA LEU A 21 -8.84 -0.87 12.02
C LEU A 21 -9.89 -1.85 12.55
N ASP A 22 -10.44 -2.71 11.69
CA ASP A 22 -11.45 -3.71 12.06
C ASP A 22 -10.82 -4.81 12.93
N ARG A 23 -9.63 -5.25 12.54
CA ARG A 23 -8.84 -6.26 13.27
C ARG A 23 -7.93 -5.65 14.34
N ARG A 24 -7.96 -4.33 14.53
CA ARG A 24 -7.17 -3.57 15.52
C ARG A 24 -5.68 -3.96 15.52
N GLY A 25 -5.05 -3.89 14.36
CA GLY A 25 -3.65 -4.27 14.21
C GLY A 25 -3.08 -3.92 12.84
N ALA A 26 -1.87 -4.39 12.57
CA ALA A 26 -1.28 -4.30 11.24
C ALA A 26 -0.97 -5.70 10.73
N PHE A 27 -1.26 -5.92 9.45
CA PHE A 27 -1.15 -7.22 8.82
C PHE A 27 -0.53 -7.10 7.44
N CYS A 28 0.26 -8.09 7.06
CA CYS A 28 0.87 -8.11 5.75
C CYS A 28 -0.21 -8.17 4.66
N SER A 29 -0.14 -7.27 3.69
CA SER A 29 -1.16 -7.12 2.66
C SER A 29 -0.57 -6.99 1.27
N SER A 30 -1.38 -7.20 0.24
CA SER A 30 -0.96 -7.15 -1.16
C SER A 30 -0.65 -5.71 -1.60
N LYS A 31 0.37 -5.55 -2.46
CA LYS A 31 0.60 -4.27 -3.15
C LYS A 31 -0.61 -3.88 -4.00
N ALA A 32 -0.87 -2.58 -4.13
CA ALA A 32 -1.99 -2.03 -4.89
C ALA A 32 -1.85 -2.32 -6.40
N GLY A 33 -2.93 -2.83 -6.99
CA GLY A 33 -3.06 -3.09 -8.42
C GLY A 33 -3.43 -1.83 -9.23
N ARG A 34 -3.57 -1.99 -10.55
CA ARG A 34 -3.97 -0.89 -11.45
C ARG A 34 -5.33 -0.33 -11.03
N GLY A 35 -5.43 0.99 -10.95
CA GLY A 35 -6.66 1.71 -10.60
C GLY A 35 -7.00 1.74 -9.10
N MET A 36 -6.29 0.99 -8.26
CA MET A 36 -6.43 1.08 -6.80
C MET A 36 -5.80 2.37 -6.28
N SER A 37 -6.36 2.88 -5.18
CA SER A 37 -5.85 4.06 -4.48
C SER A 37 -4.42 3.84 -3.99
N CYS A 38 -3.64 4.91 -3.96
CA CYS A 38 -2.26 4.88 -3.48
C CYS A 38 -1.87 6.22 -2.86
N LEU A 39 -0.80 6.22 -2.06
CA LEU A 39 -0.18 7.43 -1.53
C LEU A 39 1.23 7.59 -2.10
N PRO A 40 1.71 8.83 -2.30
CA PRO A 40 3.13 9.08 -2.54
C PRO A 40 3.86 8.61 -1.29
N GLN A 41 4.64 7.53 -1.42
CA GLN A 41 5.10 6.77 -0.26
C GLN A 41 5.99 7.61 0.67
N THR A 42 5.60 7.69 1.93
CA THR A 42 6.51 7.91 3.05
C THR A 42 7.03 6.55 3.52
N ARG A 43 8.34 6.41 3.75
CA ARG A 43 8.96 5.15 4.24
C ARG A 43 8.60 4.89 5.70
N ALA A 44 7.31 4.64 5.97
CA ALA A 44 6.82 4.29 7.29
C ALA A 44 6.90 2.77 7.52
N ALA A 45 7.08 2.35 8.77
CA ALA A 45 7.07 0.94 9.16
C ALA A 45 5.73 0.25 8.87
N ILE A 46 4.62 0.98 9.05
CA ILE A 46 3.24 0.56 8.82
C ILE A 46 2.62 1.44 7.74
N ASN A 47 1.84 0.83 6.85
CA ASN A 47 1.17 1.46 5.73
C ASN A 47 -0.32 1.69 6.05
N PHE A 48 -0.84 2.87 5.72
CA PHE A 48 -2.29 3.10 5.66
C PHE A 48 -2.88 2.64 4.31
N ILE A 49 -2.09 2.73 3.25
CA ILE A 49 -2.40 2.22 1.92
C ILE A 49 -1.14 1.53 1.38
N CYS A 50 -1.30 0.31 0.88
CA CYS A 50 -0.16 -0.41 0.29
C CYS A 50 0.34 0.28 -0.99
N PRO A 51 1.66 0.23 -1.25
CA PRO A 51 2.20 0.81 -2.46
C PRO A 51 1.75 0.08 -3.70
N CYS A 52 1.84 0.76 -4.85
CA CYS A 52 1.61 0.14 -6.14
C CYS A 52 2.58 -1.04 -6.36
N ARG A 53 2.10 -2.10 -7.01
CA ARG A 53 2.96 -3.20 -7.45
C ARG A 53 4.01 -2.70 -8.44
N MET A 54 5.10 -3.46 -8.58
CA MET A 54 6.18 -3.16 -9.52
C MET A 54 5.63 -2.90 -10.93
N GLY A 55 6.18 -1.88 -11.59
CA GLY A 55 5.75 -1.46 -12.93
C GLY A 55 4.53 -0.51 -12.95
N LEU A 56 3.98 -0.13 -11.79
CA LEU A 56 2.95 0.90 -11.69
C LEU A 56 3.46 2.12 -10.93
N THR A 57 2.99 3.29 -11.34
CA THR A 57 3.31 4.56 -10.68
C THR A 57 2.07 5.10 -9.98
N CYS A 58 2.26 5.63 -8.77
CA CYS A 58 1.20 6.29 -8.01
C CYS A 58 1.03 7.74 -8.48
N THR A 59 0.06 8.00 -9.35
CA THR A 59 -0.18 9.35 -9.90
C THR A 59 -1.63 9.76 -9.78
N SER A 60 -1.87 11.06 -9.87
CA SER A 60 -3.22 11.59 -10.07
C SER A 60 -3.29 12.21 -11.47
N LYS A 61 -4.44 12.07 -12.13
CA LYS A 61 -4.72 12.77 -13.38
C LYS A 61 -5.06 14.25 -13.16
N ASP A 62 -5.61 14.61 -11.99
CA ASP A 62 -6.03 15.97 -11.63
C ASP A 62 -5.72 16.28 -10.16
N MET A 63 -5.57 17.57 -9.79
CA MET A 63 -5.26 17.97 -8.41
C MET A 63 -6.34 17.60 -7.38
N ILE A 64 -7.58 17.37 -7.84
CA ILE A 64 -8.74 17.06 -6.99
C ILE A 64 -8.95 15.54 -6.87
N CYS A 65 -8.44 14.77 -7.84
CA CYS A 65 -8.64 13.33 -7.87
C CYS A 65 -7.69 12.60 -6.89
N PRO A 66 -8.16 11.57 -6.17
CA PRO A 66 -7.28 10.74 -5.37
C PRO A 66 -6.28 10.01 -6.28
N ARG A 67 -5.05 9.88 -5.82
CA ARG A 67 -3.98 9.18 -6.54
C ARG A 67 -4.31 7.68 -6.67
N ARG A 68 -4.00 7.14 -7.85
CA ARG A 68 -4.22 5.72 -8.18
C ARG A 68 -2.99 5.15 -8.88
N CYS A 69 -2.88 3.83 -8.88
CA CYS A 69 -1.79 3.15 -9.58
C CYS A 69 -2.07 3.05 -11.08
N HIS A 70 -1.15 3.59 -11.90
CA HIS A 70 -1.25 3.61 -13.35
C HIS A 70 -0.03 2.98 -14.02
N LEU A 71 -0.24 2.42 -15.21
CA LEU A 71 0.83 2.20 -16.18
C LEU A 71 1.11 3.55 -16.82
N ILE A 72 2.36 3.98 -16.79
CA ILE A 72 2.85 5.19 -17.46
C ILE A 72 3.72 4.75 -18.62
#